data_AF-A0A7I8DVW4-F1
#
_entry.id   AF-A0A7I8DVW4-F1
#
_cell.length_a   1.000
_cell.length_b   1.000
_cell.length_c   1.000
_cell.angle_alpha   90.00
_cell.angle_beta   90.00
_cell.angle_gamma   90.00
#
_symmetry.space_group_name_H-M   'P 1'
#
loop_
_entity.id
_entity.type
_entity.pdbx_description
1 polymer ?
#
loop_
_entity_poly.entity_id
_entity_poly.type
_entity_poly.pdbx_seq_one_letter_code
_entity_poly.pdbx_strand_id
1 'polypeptide(L)'
;MIKYLRIFCLCCLVLFAGLGFYGKNKFHGIEYLDIKNNFKYTTMSNQDFLKLYPDTAKKMINDQEVTSMAQLVDQSDYILKVKNTSKKSIAGNGIINECEVLRTYKGKVKQKINIYDMTYVIDQTSVGYIEGSKPLIPLREYIVFLKKSKKVNVKNTYMFSSVHFGAFDVDDRNESINNYDNNSLTLKQTYSYDYIGCDDQFVEKYQFLKKQLDNIDK
;
A
#
# COMPACT_ATOMS: atom_id res chain seq x y z
N MET A 1 -30.74 -22.24 -39.59
CA MET A 1 -30.72 -21.83 -38.16
C MET A 1 -29.41 -22.18 -37.44
N ILE A 2 -28.98 -23.44 -37.43
CA ILE A 2 -27.73 -23.89 -36.74
C ILE A 2 -26.45 -23.22 -37.27
N LYS A 3 -26.32 -22.97 -38.59
CA LYS A 3 -25.15 -22.28 -39.16
C LYS A 3 -24.98 -20.85 -38.64
N TYR A 4 -26.07 -20.09 -38.55
CA TYR A 4 -26.05 -18.72 -38.03
C TYR A 4 -25.76 -18.68 -36.52
N LEU A 5 -26.27 -19.65 -35.76
CA LEU A 5 -25.96 -19.79 -34.34
C LEU A 5 -24.47 -20.09 -34.10
N ARG A 6 -23.87 -20.97 -34.91
CA ARG A 6 -22.42 -21.28 -34.83
C ARG A 6 -21.56 -20.06 -35.15
N ILE A 7 -21.92 -19.28 -36.17
CA ILE A 7 -21.22 -18.03 -36.53
C ILE A 7 -21.36 -17.01 -35.39
N PHE A 8 -22.55 -16.86 -34.81
CA PHE A 8 -22.78 -15.97 -33.67
C PHE A 8 -21.94 -16.36 -32.45
N CYS A 9 -21.90 -17.64 -32.08
CA CYS A 9 -21.05 -18.13 -30.99
C CYS A 9 -19.55 -17.89 -31.25
N LEU A 10 -19.10 -18.04 -32.50
CA LEU A 10 -17.71 -17.76 -32.89
C LEU A 10 -17.38 -16.27 -32.76
N CYS A 11 -18.30 -15.39 -33.19
CA CYS A 11 -18.16 -13.94 -33.00
C CYS A 11 -18.12 -13.55 -31.52
N CYS A 12 -18.95 -14.15 -30.67
CA CYS A 12 -18.91 -13.94 -29.22
C CYS A 12 -17.57 -14.37 -28.62
N LEU A 13 -17.04 -15.55 -28.99
CA LEU A 13 -15.75 -16.03 -28.50
C LEU A 13 -14.61 -15.08 -28.88
N VAL A 14 -14.61 -14.56 -30.11
CA VAL A 14 -13.62 -13.57 -30.57
C VAL A 14 -13.79 -12.24 -29.82
N LEU A 15 -15.01 -11.78 -29.56
CA LEU A 15 -15.28 -10.57 -28.78
C LEU A 15 -14.85 -10.71 -27.32
N PHE A 16 -15.12 -11.84 -26.66
CA PHE A 16 -14.67 -12.10 -25.29
C PHE A 16 -13.15 -12.25 -25.21
N ALA A 17 -12.52 -12.90 -26.18
CA ALA A 17 -11.07 -12.94 -26.29
C ALA A 17 -10.47 -11.55 -26.51
N GLY A 18 -11.10 -10.73 -27.37
CA GLY A 18 -10.72 -9.35 -27.65
C GLY A 18 -10.87 -8.43 -26.44
N LEU A 19 -11.95 -8.55 -25.66
CA LEU A 19 -12.15 -7.82 -24.40
C LEU A 19 -11.16 -8.27 -23.32
N GLY A 20 -10.87 -9.57 -23.24
CA GLY A 20 -9.84 -10.11 -22.34
C GLY A 20 -8.44 -9.59 -22.70
N PHE A 21 -8.12 -9.50 -23.99
CA PHE A 21 -6.84 -8.97 -24.49
C PHE A 21 -6.75 -7.45 -24.32
N TYR A 22 -7.84 -6.72 -24.59
CA TYR A 22 -7.93 -5.28 -24.41
C TYR A 22 -7.83 -4.90 -22.93
N GLY A 23 -8.55 -5.60 -22.04
CA GLY A 23 -8.43 -5.42 -20.60
C GLY A 23 -7.02 -5.74 -20.11
N LYS A 24 -6.42 -6.84 -20.57
CA LYS A 24 -5.05 -7.21 -20.21
C LYS A 24 -4.04 -6.16 -20.68
N ASN A 25 -4.15 -5.62 -21.89
CA ASN A 25 -3.24 -4.61 -22.43
C ASN A 25 -3.47 -3.20 -21.85
N LYS A 26 -4.71 -2.82 -21.55
CA LYS A 26 -5.03 -1.51 -20.94
C LYS A 26 -4.42 -1.36 -19.54
N PHE A 27 -4.21 -2.46 -18.81
CA PHE A 27 -3.56 -2.48 -17.50
C PHE A 27 -2.10 -3.02 -17.52
N HIS A 28 -1.67 -3.75 -18.55
CA HIS A 28 -0.25 -4.19 -18.68
C HIS A 28 0.71 -3.06 -19.09
N GLY A 29 0.22 -1.91 -19.57
CA GLY A 29 1.06 -0.82 -20.07
C GLY A 29 1.35 0.31 -19.09
N ILE A 30 0.69 0.37 -17.93
CA ILE A 30 0.92 1.46 -16.97
C ILE A 30 2.12 1.08 -16.11
N GLU A 31 3.28 1.65 -16.42
CA GLU A 31 4.46 1.53 -15.58
C GLU A 31 4.29 2.34 -14.30
N TYR A 32 4.90 1.90 -13.19
CA TYR A 32 4.86 2.67 -11.94
C TYR A 32 5.44 4.09 -12.13
N LEU A 33 6.37 4.27 -13.06
CA LEU A 33 6.94 5.58 -13.34
C LEU A 33 5.88 6.57 -13.86
N ASP A 34 4.95 6.11 -14.72
CA ASP A 34 3.85 6.92 -15.21
C ASP A 34 2.88 7.27 -14.08
N ILE A 35 2.55 6.29 -13.24
CA ILE A 35 1.73 6.50 -12.04
C ILE A 35 2.34 7.58 -11.15
N LYS A 36 3.61 7.41 -10.81
CA LYS A 36 4.32 8.32 -9.90
C LYS A 36 4.27 9.76 -10.40
N ASN A 37 4.50 9.97 -11.69
CA ASN A 37 4.66 11.31 -12.24
C ASN A 37 3.33 11.98 -12.61
N ASN A 38 2.32 11.20 -13.00
CA ASN A 38 1.12 11.75 -13.63
C ASN A 38 -0.17 11.52 -12.83
N PHE A 39 -0.20 10.53 -11.92
CA PHE A 39 -1.45 10.17 -11.25
C PHE A 39 -1.68 11.01 -10.01
N LYS A 40 -2.94 11.32 -9.78
CA LYS A 40 -3.44 11.96 -8.57
C LYS A 40 -3.44 11.00 -7.40
N TYR A 41 -3.14 11.53 -6.23
CA TYR A 41 -3.31 10.82 -4.97
C TYR A 41 -4.71 11.13 -4.42
N THR A 42 -5.43 10.08 -4.07
CA THR A 42 -6.76 10.17 -3.46
C THR A 42 -6.80 9.31 -2.20
N THR A 43 -7.66 9.68 -1.25
CA THR A 43 -7.88 8.91 -0.03
C THR A 43 -9.32 8.42 0.09
N MET A 44 -9.46 7.23 0.68
CA MET A 44 -10.72 6.71 1.20
C MET A 44 -10.65 6.76 2.73
N SER A 45 -11.74 7.18 3.38
CA SER A 45 -11.81 7.20 4.84
C SER A 45 -11.61 5.79 5.44
N ASN A 46 -11.04 5.71 6.64
CA ASN A 46 -10.91 4.42 7.31
C ASN A 46 -12.27 3.73 7.53
N GLN A 47 -13.34 4.50 7.81
CA GLN A 47 -14.69 3.95 7.98
C GLN A 47 -15.21 3.27 6.71
N ASP A 48 -14.96 3.86 5.54
CA ASP A 48 -15.35 3.28 4.26
C ASP A 48 -14.50 2.06 3.93
N PHE A 49 -13.20 2.09 4.26
CA PHE A 49 -12.33 0.93 4.12
C PHE A 49 -12.85 -0.28 4.92
N LEU A 50 -13.24 -0.08 6.19
CA LEU A 50 -13.80 -1.14 7.03
C LEU A 50 -15.09 -1.74 6.45
N LYS A 51 -15.94 -0.90 5.83
CA LYS A 51 -17.21 -1.33 5.20
C LYS A 51 -16.99 -2.06 3.88
N LEU A 52 -16.12 -1.56 3.02
CA LEU A 52 -15.89 -2.08 1.67
C LEU A 52 -14.95 -3.28 1.63
N TYR A 53 -14.02 -3.38 2.59
CA TYR A 53 -12.99 -4.42 2.63
C TYR A 53 -12.90 -5.15 3.99
N PRO A 54 -14.02 -5.66 4.55
CA PRO A 54 -14.07 -6.18 5.91
C PRO A 54 -13.13 -7.37 6.15
N ASP A 55 -12.95 -8.25 5.16
CA ASP A 55 -12.07 -9.42 5.27
C ASP A 55 -10.58 -9.06 5.27
N THR A 56 -10.23 -7.94 4.65
CA THR A 56 -8.86 -7.43 4.69
C THR A 56 -8.61 -6.67 5.97
N ALA A 57 -9.55 -5.80 6.35
CA ALA A 57 -9.52 -5.08 7.62
C ALA A 57 -9.37 -6.03 8.82
N LYS A 58 -10.14 -7.12 8.89
CA LYS A 58 -10.05 -8.14 9.96
C LYS A 58 -8.67 -8.80 10.11
N LYS A 59 -7.80 -8.70 9.11
CA LYS A 59 -6.44 -9.29 9.14
C LYS A 59 -5.38 -8.27 9.56
N MET A 60 -5.73 -6.99 9.50
CA MET A 60 -4.90 -5.90 9.97
C MET A 60 -5.23 -5.64 11.44
N ILE A 61 -4.30 -5.03 12.14
CA ILE A 61 -4.51 -4.44 13.45
C ILE A 61 -5.53 -3.32 13.25
N ASN A 62 -6.51 -3.25 14.16
CA ASN A 62 -7.43 -2.13 14.20
C ASN A 62 -6.67 -0.89 14.69
N ASP A 63 -6.51 0.11 13.82
CA ASP A 63 -5.72 1.31 14.14
C ASP A 63 -6.31 2.12 15.31
N GLN A 64 -7.61 1.98 15.57
CA GLN A 64 -8.24 2.57 16.75
C GLN A 64 -7.74 1.93 18.05
N GLU A 65 -7.46 0.63 18.04
CA GLU A 65 -6.98 -0.12 19.20
C GLU A 65 -5.51 0.12 19.48
N VAL A 66 -4.72 0.58 18.50
CA VAL A 66 -3.30 0.87 18.70
C VAL A 66 -3.15 2.06 19.66
N THR A 67 -2.71 1.77 20.89
CA THR A 67 -2.49 2.80 21.93
C THR A 67 -1.01 2.99 22.29
N SER A 68 -0.16 2.02 21.93
CA SER A 68 1.27 2.04 22.27
C SER A 68 2.12 1.28 21.25
N MET A 69 3.43 1.54 21.25
CA MET A 69 4.38 0.80 20.44
C MET A 69 4.44 -0.68 20.84
N ALA A 70 4.34 -0.98 22.13
CA ALA A 70 4.32 -2.35 22.63
C ALA A 70 3.19 -3.18 22.00
N GLN A 71 2.02 -2.57 21.80
CA GLN A 71 0.89 -3.23 21.16
C GLN A 71 1.13 -3.51 19.66
N LEU A 72 1.72 -2.56 18.93
CA LEU A 72 2.13 -2.79 17.53
C LEU A 72 3.17 -3.91 17.42
N VAL A 73 4.12 -3.93 18.35
CA VAL A 73 5.17 -4.97 18.42
C VAL A 73 4.56 -6.34 18.68
N ASP A 74 3.66 -6.45 19.66
CA ASP A 74 3.01 -7.70 20.04
C ASP A 74 2.19 -8.29 18.89
N GLN A 75 1.34 -7.46 18.28
CA GLN A 75 0.38 -7.90 17.27
C GLN A 75 0.98 -8.07 15.86
N SER A 76 2.20 -7.59 15.61
CA SER A 76 2.88 -7.77 14.32
C SER A 76 3.63 -9.09 14.24
N ASP A 77 3.62 -9.74 13.08
CA ASP A 77 4.33 -11.02 12.90
C ASP A 77 5.82 -10.77 12.61
N TYR A 78 6.13 -9.64 11.96
CA TYR A 78 7.48 -9.22 11.59
C TYR A 78 7.70 -7.75 11.89
N ILE A 79 8.91 -7.41 12.32
CA ILE A 79 9.34 -6.03 12.57
C ILE A 79 10.74 -5.90 12.00
N LEU A 80 10.91 -5.02 11.02
CA LEU A 80 12.14 -4.94 10.22
C LEU A 80 12.57 -3.49 10.06
N LYS A 81 13.88 -3.24 10.03
CA LYS A 81 14.44 -2.05 9.41
C LYS A 81 14.73 -2.38 7.96
N VAL A 82 14.14 -1.64 7.04
CA VAL A 82 14.25 -1.89 5.60
C VAL A 82 14.64 -0.63 4.86
N LYS A 83 15.39 -0.79 3.78
CA LYS A 83 15.59 0.25 2.77
C LYS A 83 14.71 -0.04 1.57
N ASN A 84 13.79 0.86 1.27
CA ASN A 84 12.97 0.75 0.08
C ASN A 84 13.83 0.97 -1.17
N THR A 85 13.71 0.12 -2.19
CA THR A 85 14.42 0.31 -3.45
C THR A 85 13.63 1.26 -4.37
N SER A 86 14.18 1.58 -5.54
CA SER A 86 13.43 2.28 -6.59
C SER A 86 12.47 1.38 -7.36
N LYS A 87 12.58 0.05 -7.21
CA LYS A 87 11.77 -0.91 -7.96
C LYS A 87 10.40 -1.06 -7.33
N LYS A 88 9.39 -0.75 -8.12
CA LYS A 88 7.99 -0.91 -7.76
C LYS A 88 7.22 -1.52 -8.92
N SER A 89 6.23 -2.34 -8.58
CA SER A 89 5.36 -2.97 -9.56
C SER A 89 3.92 -3.02 -9.05
N ILE A 90 2.97 -3.07 -9.97
CA ILE A 90 1.55 -3.19 -9.63
C ILE A 90 1.22 -4.68 -9.52
N ALA A 91 0.50 -5.06 -8.47
CA ALA A 91 -0.01 -6.42 -8.30
C ALA A 91 -1.44 -6.40 -7.75
N GLY A 92 -2.43 -6.76 -8.56
CA GLY A 92 -3.83 -6.60 -8.17
C GLY A 92 -4.15 -5.13 -7.92
N ASN A 93 -4.77 -4.83 -6.77
CA ASN A 93 -5.10 -3.45 -6.35
C ASN A 93 -4.03 -2.88 -5.42
N GLY A 94 -2.75 -3.14 -5.65
CA GLY A 94 -1.72 -2.59 -4.77
C GLY A 94 -0.38 -2.51 -5.45
N ILE A 95 0.53 -1.85 -4.73
CA ILE A 95 1.88 -1.57 -5.19
C ILE A 95 2.84 -2.43 -4.39
N ILE A 96 3.62 -3.22 -5.10
CA ILE A 96 4.74 -3.98 -4.54
C ILE A 96 5.95 -3.07 -4.49
N ASN A 97 6.48 -2.90 -3.28
CA ASN A 97 7.73 -2.24 -3.02
C ASN A 97 8.80 -3.29 -2.74
N GLU A 98 9.84 -3.36 -3.57
CA GLU A 98 11.01 -4.20 -3.28
C GLU A 98 11.85 -3.49 -2.21
N CYS A 99 12.17 -4.19 -1.12
CA CYS A 99 12.96 -3.63 -0.03
C CYS A 99 14.14 -4.55 0.33
N GLU A 100 15.24 -3.92 0.73
CA GLU A 100 16.39 -4.58 1.31
C GLU A 100 16.27 -4.55 2.84
N VAL A 101 16.38 -5.69 3.49
CA VAL A 101 16.31 -5.80 4.95
C VAL A 101 17.68 -5.45 5.53
N LEU A 102 17.72 -4.38 6.31
CA LEU A 102 18.92 -3.90 7.01
C LEU A 102 19.05 -4.55 8.39
N ARG A 103 17.93 -4.66 9.12
CA ARG A 103 17.87 -5.29 10.45
C ARG A 103 16.53 -5.99 10.63
N THR A 104 16.53 -7.09 11.38
CA THR A 104 15.32 -7.83 11.75
C THR A 104 15.16 -7.78 13.27
N TYR A 105 14.08 -7.20 13.77
CA TYR A 105 13.75 -7.15 15.20
C TYR A 105 12.80 -8.27 15.60
N LYS A 106 11.89 -8.68 14.70
CA LYS A 106 10.95 -9.79 14.92
C LYS A 106 10.69 -10.56 13.62
N GLY A 107 10.57 -11.89 13.76
CA GLY A 107 10.31 -12.81 12.66
C GLY A 107 11.57 -13.21 11.88
N LYS A 108 11.45 -14.15 10.94
CA LYS A 108 12.54 -14.59 10.06
C LYS A 108 12.17 -14.34 8.60
N VAL A 109 12.99 -13.56 7.91
CA VAL A 109 12.77 -13.16 6.51
C VAL A 109 14.04 -13.33 5.68
N LYS A 110 13.93 -13.17 4.36
CA LYS A 110 15.08 -13.11 3.46
C LYS A 110 15.65 -11.69 3.46
N GLN A 111 16.89 -11.53 2.98
CA GLN A 111 17.53 -10.22 2.85
C GLN A 111 16.79 -9.28 1.89
N LYS A 112 16.11 -9.84 0.87
CA LYS A 112 15.22 -9.07 -0.01
C LYS A 112 13.79 -9.54 0.16
N ILE A 113 12.91 -8.60 0.42
CA ILE A 113 11.48 -8.83 0.61
C ILE A 113 10.68 -7.89 -0.28
N ASN A 114 9.39 -8.19 -0.38
CA ASN A 114 8.41 -7.34 -1.03
C ASN A 114 7.41 -6.88 0.02
N ILE A 115 7.08 -5.59 0.02
CA ILE A 115 6.00 -5.04 0.84
C ILE A 115 4.85 -4.66 -0.10
N TYR A 116 3.73 -5.35 0.07
CA TYR A 116 2.49 -5.05 -0.59
C TYR A 116 1.80 -3.90 0.12
N ASP A 117 1.86 -2.75 -0.53
CA ASP A 117 1.18 -1.53 -0.14
C ASP A 117 -0.20 -1.51 -0.79
N MET A 118 -1.23 -1.53 0.05
CA MET A 118 -2.59 -1.74 -0.40
C MET A 118 -3.21 -0.43 -0.85
N THR A 119 -3.75 -0.43 -2.06
CA THR A 119 -4.55 0.68 -2.60
C THR A 119 -6.00 0.21 -2.75
N TYR A 120 -6.95 1.12 -2.62
CA TYR A 120 -8.36 0.76 -2.87
C TYR A 120 -8.70 0.88 -4.37
N VAL A 121 -7.96 1.71 -5.12
CA VAL A 121 -8.11 1.86 -6.56
C VAL A 121 -6.78 2.24 -7.22
N ILE A 122 -6.52 1.68 -8.39
CA ILE A 122 -5.53 2.17 -9.35
C ILE A 122 -6.29 2.28 -10.67
N ASP A 123 -6.61 3.51 -11.08
CA ASP A 123 -7.31 3.77 -12.35
C ASP A 123 -6.37 4.43 -13.37
N GLN A 124 -6.89 5.15 -14.37
CA GLN A 124 -6.06 5.76 -15.42
C GLN A 124 -5.46 7.12 -15.02
N THR A 125 -5.92 7.70 -13.92
CA THR A 125 -5.61 9.08 -13.52
C THR A 125 -5.29 9.23 -12.05
N SER A 126 -5.59 8.23 -11.23
CA SER A 126 -5.44 8.28 -9.79
C SER A 126 -4.98 6.96 -9.18
N VAL A 127 -4.32 7.10 -8.03
CA VAL A 127 -4.09 6.00 -7.10
C VAL A 127 -4.72 6.37 -5.78
N GLY A 128 -5.66 5.54 -5.35
CA GLY A 128 -6.37 5.72 -4.10
C GLY A 128 -5.78 4.89 -2.98
N TYR A 129 -5.33 5.56 -1.94
CA TYR A 129 -4.88 4.96 -0.68
C TYR A 129 -5.99 5.01 0.36
N ILE A 130 -5.88 4.17 1.37
CA ILE A 130 -6.66 4.37 2.57
C ILE A 130 -6.03 5.55 3.31
N GLU A 131 -6.86 6.40 3.89
CA GLU A 131 -6.45 7.49 4.77
C GLU A 131 -5.30 7.06 5.70
N GLY A 132 -4.28 7.92 5.80
CA GLY A 132 -3.07 7.68 6.60
C GLY A 132 -2.04 6.73 6.00
N SER A 133 -2.40 5.97 4.97
CA SER A 133 -1.44 5.21 4.17
C SER A 133 -0.87 6.08 3.06
N LYS A 134 0.40 5.88 2.73
CA LYS A 134 1.08 6.58 1.63
C LYS A 134 2.14 5.67 1.00
N PRO A 135 2.53 5.90 -0.26
CA PRO A 135 3.61 5.15 -0.88
C PRO A 135 4.93 5.30 -0.10
N LEU A 136 5.63 4.17 0.12
CA LEU A 136 7.02 4.19 0.60
C LEU A 136 7.92 4.99 -0.35
N ILE A 137 8.78 5.86 0.17
CA ILE A 137 9.63 6.72 -0.67
C ILE A 137 10.84 5.89 -1.14
N PRO A 138 11.22 5.93 -2.42
CA PRO A 138 12.39 5.23 -2.92
C PRO A 138 13.67 5.62 -2.17
N LEU A 139 14.54 4.64 -1.94
CA LEU A 139 15.87 4.78 -1.33
C LEU A 139 15.88 5.17 0.16
N ARG A 140 14.71 5.22 0.80
CA ARG A 140 14.58 5.57 2.21
C ARG A 140 14.50 4.37 3.13
N GLU A 141 14.87 4.62 4.38
CA GLU A 141 14.85 3.64 5.45
C GLU A 141 13.58 3.77 6.29
N TYR A 142 13.00 2.63 6.61
CA TYR A 142 11.78 2.53 7.38
C TYR A 142 11.90 1.46 8.45
N ILE A 143 11.30 1.70 9.61
CA ILE A 143 10.90 0.62 10.50
C ILE A 143 9.48 0.22 10.10
N VAL A 144 9.31 -1.04 9.74
CA VAL A 144 8.04 -1.58 9.23
C VAL A 144 7.50 -2.71 10.11
N PHE A 145 6.19 -2.67 10.32
CA PHE A 145 5.41 -3.63 11.09
C PHE A 145 4.56 -4.42 10.11
N LEU A 146 4.79 -5.73 10.01
CA LEU A 146 4.25 -6.53 8.91
C LEU A 146 3.57 -7.83 9.37
N LYS A 147 2.64 -8.30 8.51
CA LYS A 147 2.04 -9.64 8.51
C LYS A 147 2.30 -10.35 7.18
N LYS A 148 2.15 -11.68 7.14
CA LYS A 148 2.27 -12.43 5.88
C LYS A 148 1.16 -12.03 4.90
N SER A 149 1.53 -11.68 3.67
CA SER A 149 0.56 -11.53 2.59
C SER A 149 0.18 -12.91 2.04
N LYS A 150 -1.09 -13.30 2.13
CA LYS A 150 -1.58 -14.58 1.58
C LYS A 150 -2.12 -14.48 0.16
N LYS A 151 -2.38 -13.26 -0.34
CA LYS A 151 -3.16 -13.04 -1.57
C LYS A 151 -2.35 -12.58 -2.78
N VAL A 152 -1.04 -12.36 -2.65
CA VAL A 152 -0.22 -11.84 -3.73
C VAL A 152 0.63 -12.96 -4.32
N ASN A 153 0.57 -13.14 -5.64
CA ASN A 153 1.39 -14.13 -6.37
C ASN A 153 2.86 -13.67 -6.57
N VAL A 154 3.39 -12.91 -5.62
CA VAL A 154 4.77 -12.43 -5.60
C VAL A 154 5.43 -13.04 -4.37
N LYS A 155 6.62 -13.62 -4.56
CA LYS A 155 7.32 -14.36 -3.49
C LYS A 155 7.85 -13.39 -2.43
N ASN A 156 7.92 -13.88 -1.19
CA ASN A 156 8.42 -13.16 -0.03
C ASN A 156 7.70 -11.81 0.17
N THR A 157 6.40 -11.78 -0.11
CA THR A 157 5.58 -10.58 0.04
C THR A 157 4.90 -10.55 1.40
N TYR A 158 5.01 -9.40 2.04
CA TYR A 158 4.38 -9.07 3.31
C TYR A 158 3.43 -7.89 3.11
N MET A 159 2.56 -7.63 4.07
CA MET A 159 1.73 -6.44 4.08
C MET A 159 1.86 -5.76 5.43
N PHE A 160 1.55 -4.46 5.48
CA PHE A 160 1.53 -3.74 6.73
C PHE A 160 0.56 -4.37 7.73
N SER A 161 0.98 -4.45 8.99
CA SER A 161 0.13 -4.91 10.09
C SER A 161 -0.99 -3.92 10.37
N SER A 162 -0.77 -2.63 10.15
CA SER A 162 -1.67 -1.50 10.43
C SER A 162 -1.69 -0.57 9.21
N VAL A 163 -2.81 0.09 8.92
CA VAL A 163 -2.90 1.00 7.76
C VAL A 163 -2.10 2.27 8.05
N HIS A 164 -2.34 2.88 9.21
CA HIS A 164 -1.75 4.18 9.59
C HIS A 164 -0.36 4.03 10.25
N PHE A 165 -0.08 2.89 10.88
CA PHE A 165 1.11 2.70 11.73
C PHE A 165 1.97 1.52 11.27
N GLY A 166 1.80 1.08 10.02
CA GLY A 166 2.56 -0.03 9.44
C GLY A 166 4.00 0.31 9.07
N ALA A 167 4.30 1.58 8.86
CA ALA A 167 5.62 2.06 8.45
C ALA A 167 5.93 3.41 9.09
N PHE A 168 7.16 3.53 9.58
CA PHE A 168 7.69 4.78 10.10
C PHE A 168 9.00 5.10 9.38
N ASP A 169 9.07 6.30 8.79
CA ASP A 169 10.31 6.82 8.22
C ASP A 169 11.33 7.06 9.35
N VAL A 170 12.56 6.59 9.17
CA VAL A 170 13.64 6.72 10.15
C VAL A 170 14.20 8.15 10.19
N ASP A 171 14.00 8.94 9.14
CA ASP A 171 14.42 10.34 9.12
C ASP A 171 13.57 11.20 10.10
N ASP A 172 14.16 12.24 10.71
CA ASP A 172 13.55 13.13 11.72
C ASP A 172 12.44 14.07 11.21
N ARG A 173 11.85 13.78 10.06
CA ARG A 173 10.76 14.58 9.49
C ARG A 173 9.43 14.24 10.15
N ASN A 174 8.56 15.24 10.28
CA ASN A 174 7.19 15.09 10.79
C ASN A 174 6.24 15.99 9.99
N GLU A 175 6.37 15.96 8.67
CA GLU A 175 5.54 16.78 7.79
C GLU A 175 4.18 16.11 7.62
N SER A 176 3.10 16.80 7.99
CA SER A 176 1.73 16.31 7.81
C SER A 176 0.86 17.32 7.08
N ILE A 177 -0.04 16.84 6.24
CA ILE A 177 -1.05 17.68 5.59
C ILE A 177 -2.45 17.13 5.83
N ASN A 178 -3.31 17.98 6.40
CA ASN A 178 -4.72 17.70 6.65
C ASN A 178 -5.59 18.61 5.78
N ASN A 179 -6.86 18.24 5.57
CA ASN A 179 -7.86 19.05 4.85
C ASN A 179 -7.38 19.55 3.48
N TYR A 180 -6.83 18.65 2.65
CA TYR A 180 -6.49 18.95 1.26
C TYR A 180 -7.61 18.51 0.33
N ASP A 181 -7.78 19.17 -0.82
CA ASP A 181 -8.71 18.71 -1.84
C ASP A 181 -8.22 17.38 -2.42
N ASN A 182 -9.01 16.31 -2.23
CA ASN A 182 -8.79 15.04 -2.91
C ASN A 182 -8.69 15.31 -4.42
N ASN A 183 -7.55 14.98 -5.04
CA ASN A 183 -7.10 15.31 -6.41
C ASN A 183 -6.12 16.49 -6.60
N SER A 184 -5.84 17.28 -5.56
CA SER A 184 -4.85 18.38 -5.66
C SER A 184 -3.42 17.85 -5.77
N LEU A 185 -3.09 16.78 -5.05
CA LEU A 185 -1.75 16.18 -5.02
C LEU A 185 -1.56 15.10 -6.09
N THR A 186 -0.38 15.08 -6.71
CA THR A 186 0.14 13.93 -7.45
C THR A 186 0.79 12.94 -6.49
N LEU A 187 0.92 11.68 -6.91
CA LEU A 187 1.58 10.65 -6.08
C LEU A 187 3.04 10.98 -5.75
N LYS A 188 3.75 11.73 -6.60
CA LYS A 188 5.12 12.19 -6.30
C LYS A 188 5.14 13.27 -5.23
N GLN A 189 4.16 14.17 -5.21
CA GLN A 189 4.09 15.25 -4.22
C GLN A 189 3.85 14.73 -2.80
N THR A 190 3.22 13.56 -2.66
CA THR A 190 3.01 12.95 -1.33
C THR A 190 4.30 12.56 -0.62
N TYR A 191 5.42 12.42 -1.34
CA TYR A 191 6.73 12.07 -0.74
C TYR A 191 7.28 13.17 0.18
N SER A 192 6.76 14.40 0.04
CA SER A 192 7.12 15.51 0.93
C SER A 192 6.56 15.34 2.34
N TYR A 193 5.50 14.55 2.50
CA TYR A 193 4.78 14.38 3.77
C TYR A 193 5.01 12.99 4.36
N ASP A 194 5.03 12.91 5.68
CA ASP A 194 5.05 11.69 6.47
C ASP A 194 3.63 11.20 6.79
N TYR A 195 2.64 12.11 6.79
CA TYR A 195 1.25 11.78 7.05
C TYR A 195 0.29 12.62 6.21
N ILE A 196 -0.77 12.02 5.65
CA ILE A 196 -1.67 12.69 4.70
C ILE A 196 -3.13 12.38 4.99
N GLY A 197 -3.93 13.45 5.09
CA GLY A 197 -5.38 13.39 4.93
C GLY A 197 -6.13 12.74 6.08
N CYS A 198 -5.62 12.83 7.31
CA CYS A 198 -6.20 12.19 8.48
C CYS A 198 -6.72 13.20 9.52
N ASP A 199 -7.56 12.71 10.42
CA ASP A 199 -7.88 13.38 11.68
C ASP A 199 -6.61 13.66 12.50
N ASP A 200 -6.58 14.82 13.18
CA ASP A 200 -5.48 15.28 14.02
C ASP A 200 -5.12 14.25 15.10
N GLN A 201 -6.12 13.53 15.64
CA GLN A 201 -5.88 12.47 16.62
C GLN A 201 -4.94 11.37 16.09
N PHE A 202 -5.06 11.03 14.81
CA PHE A 202 -4.24 10.01 14.17
C PHE A 202 -2.82 10.53 13.90
N VAL A 203 -2.69 11.82 13.52
CA VAL A 203 -1.38 12.49 13.37
C VAL A 203 -0.62 12.50 14.69
N GLU A 204 -1.26 12.94 15.77
CA GLU A 204 -0.67 13.00 17.11
C GLU A 204 -0.24 11.60 17.58
N LYS A 205 -1.08 10.59 17.34
CA LYS A 205 -0.77 9.21 17.67
C LYS A 205 0.43 8.70 16.86
N TYR A 206 0.50 8.97 15.56
CA TYR A 206 1.65 8.60 14.73
C TYR A 206 2.95 9.22 15.26
N GLN A 207 2.94 10.53 15.56
CA GLN A 207 4.10 11.25 16.10
C GLN A 207 4.53 10.70 17.48
N PHE A 208 3.55 10.39 18.34
CA PHE A 208 3.81 9.78 19.65
C PHE A 208 4.48 8.40 19.51
N LEU A 209 3.96 7.55 18.62
CA LEU A 209 4.54 6.23 18.36
C LEU A 209 5.94 6.35 17.72
N LYS A 210 6.13 7.30 16.80
CA LYS A 210 7.43 7.53 16.14
C LYS A 210 8.52 7.85 17.16
N LYS A 211 8.25 8.69 18.16
CA LYS A 211 9.19 9.01 19.26
C LYS A 211 9.59 7.79 20.09
N GLN A 212 8.82 6.69 20.06
CA GLN A 212 9.14 5.45 20.78
C GLN A 212 9.97 4.48 19.94
N LEU A 213 10.21 4.75 18.66
CA LEU A 213 11.01 3.88 17.78
C LEU A 213 12.46 3.77 18.23
N ASP A 214 13.00 4.80 18.88
CA ASP A 214 14.34 4.77 19.48
C ASP A 214 14.50 3.63 20.50
N ASN A 215 13.41 3.15 21.09
CA ASN A 215 13.45 2.00 22.00
C ASN A 215 13.48 0.66 21.26
N ILE A 216 13.19 0.64 19.96
CA ILE A 216 13.27 -0.54 19.09
C ILE A 216 14.60 -0.58 18.35
N ASP A 217 15.14 0.57 17.90
CA ASP A 217 16.39 0.62 17.12
C ASP A 217 17.68 0.64 17.98
N LYS A 218 17.58 0.67 19.30
CA LYS A 218 18.70 0.33 20.21
C LYS A 218 18.98 -1.17 20.14
#